data_AF-A0A1H5PDA0-F1
#
_entry.id   AF-A0A1H5PDA0-F1
#
_cell.length_a   1.000
_cell.length_b   1.000
_cell.length_c   1.000
_cell.angle_alpha   90.00
_cell.angle_beta   90.00
_cell.angle_gamma   90.00
#
_symmetry.space_group_name_H-M   'P 1'
#
loop_
_entity.id
_entity.type
_entity.pdbx_description
1 polymer ?
#
loop_
_entity_poly.entity_id
_entity_poly.type
_entity_poly.pdbx_seq_one_letter_code
_entity_poly.pdbx_strand_id
1 'polypeptide(L)' 'MTAKRTMTLNLTDAEMRVLDDLSTRKDITKTAVLRQALRLYQTVEARVERGEKLLFENEATKEKAELMLL' A
#
# COMPACT_ATOMS: atom_id res chain seq x y z
N MET A 1 19.23 -9.55 15.58
CA MET A 1 18.26 -8.45 15.38
C MET A 1 18.65 -7.70 14.12
N THR A 2 17.73 -7.55 13.16
CA THR A 2 18.00 -6.77 11.94
C THR A 2 18.17 -5.30 12.33
N ALA A 3 19.26 -4.66 11.90
CA ALA A 3 19.53 -3.25 12.21
C ALA A 3 18.42 -2.36 11.61
N LYS A 4 17.77 -1.55 12.44
CA LYS A 4 16.79 -0.56 11.97
C LYS A 4 17.54 0.68 11.48
N ARG A 5 17.14 1.21 10.32
CA ARG A 5 17.63 2.48 9.78
C ARG A 5 16.54 3.54 9.86
N THR A 6 16.92 4.78 10.14
CA THR A 6 15.99 5.92 10.16
C THR A 6 15.88 6.49 8.75
N MET A 7 14.66 6.89 8.36
CA MET A 7 14.41 7.68 7.16
C MET A 7 13.59 8.92 7.53
N THR A 8 13.83 10.03 6.84
CA THR A 8 12.97 11.22 6.88
C THR A 8 12.27 11.32 5.53
N LEU A 9 10.96 11.48 5.54
CA LEU A 9 10.13 11.62 4.35
C LEU A 9 9.40 12.95 4.42
N ASN A 10 9.64 13.81 3.43
CA ASN A 10 8.86 15.03 3.26
C ASN A 10 7.61 14.67 2.45
N LEU A 11 6.45 15.06 2.94
CA LEU A 11 5.17 14.85 2.29
C LEU A 11 4.54 16.21 1.99
N THR A 12 3.85 16.29 0.85
CA THR A 12 2.91 17.38 0.60
C THR A 12 1.73 17.27 1.57
N ASP A 13 0.98 18.36 1.74
CA ASP A 13 -0.22 18.37 2.59
C ASP A 13 -1.23 17.31 2.14
N ALA A 14 -1.37 17.08 0.83
CA ALA A 14 -2.28 16.08 0.28
C ALA A 14 -1.87 14.66 0.70
N GLU A 15 -0.59 14.32 0.56
CA GLU A 15 -0.07 13.00 0.95
C GLU A 15 -0.17 12.79 2.46
N MET A 16 0.13 13.82 3.26
CA MET A 16 0.02 13.74 4.71
C MET A 16 -1.42 13.51 5.17
N ARG A 17 -2.40 14.19 4.55
CA ARG A 17 -3.83 13.96 4.84
C ARG A 17 -4.25 12.52 4.52
N VAL A 18 -3.78 11.95 3.42
CA VAL A 18 -4.06 10.55 3.08
C VAL A 18 -3.48 9.61 4.15
N LEU A 19 -2.26 9.89 4.62
CA LEU A 19 -1.61 9.11 5.67
C LEU A 19 -2.34 9.23 7.01
N ASP A 20 -2.83 10.42 7.36
CA ASP A 20 -3.66 10.66 8.55
C ASP A 20 -4.98 9.91 8.52
N ASP A 21 -5.70 9.99 7.39
CA ASP A 21 -6.97 9.28 7.19
C ASP A 21 -6.79 7.76 7.29
N LEU A 22 -5.77 7.20 6.63
CA LEU A 22 -5.47 5.77 6.71
C LEU A 22 -5.08 5.33 8.12
N SER A 23 -4.29 6.14 8.82
CA SER A 23 -3.87 5.91 10.21
C SER A 23 -5.08 5.87 11.13
N THR A 24 -6.03 6.80 10.96
CA THR A 24 -7.25 6.92 11.75
C THR A 24 -8.24 5.79 11.46
N ARG A 25 -8.54 5.53 10.18
CA ARG A 25 -9.51 4.49 9.78
C ARG A 25 -9.09 3.09 10.18
N LYS A 26 -7.78 2.82 10.23
CA LYS A 26 -7.23 1.50 10.58
C LYS A 26 -6.78 1.39 12.04
N ASP A 27 -6.87 2.47 12.82
CA ASP A 27 -6.39 2.57 14.21
C ASP A 27 -4.93 2.09 14.37
N ILE A 28 -4.04 2.59 13.50
CA ILE A 28 -2.61 2.26 13.52
C ILE A 28 -1.77 3.51 13.32
N THR A 29 -0.51 3.49 13.74
CA THR A 29 0.41 4.63 13.53
C THR A 29 0.74 4.85 12.06
N LYS A 30 1.06 6.09 11.68
CA LYS A 30 1.56 6.46 10.35
C LYS A 30 2.76 5.60 9.91
N THR A 31 3.69 5.32 10.82
CA THR A 31 4.82 4.42 10.55
C THR A 31 4.36 2.99 10.26
N ALA A 32 3.31 2.51 10.93
CA ALA A 32 2.74 1.18 10.63
C ALA A 32 2.03 1.15 9.27
N VAL A 33 1.33 2.22 8.88
CA VAL A 33 0.76 2.38 7.52
C VAL A 33 1.86 2.29 6.47
N LEU A 34 2.96 3.06 6.61
CA LEU A 34 4.08 3.03 5.67
C LEU A 34 4.74 1.65 5.58
N ARG A 35 4.93 0.95 6.72
CA ARG A 35 5.43 -0.44 6.72
C ARG A 35 4.46 -1.42 6.05
N GLN A 36 3.15 -1.20 6.18
CA GLN A 36 2.15 -2.01 5.48
C GLN A 36 2.20 -1.75 3.97
N ALA A 37 2.32 -0.49 3.55
CA ALA A 37 2.46 -0.12 2.14
C ALA A 37 3.69 -0.75 1.50
N LEU A 38 4.86 -0.72 2.16
CA LEU A 38 6.07 -1.37 1.65
C LEU A 38 5.91 -2.89 1.49
N ARG A 39 5.27 -3.56 2.45
CA ARG A 39 5.00 -5.01 2.36
C ARG A 39 4.01 -5.34 1.24
N LEU A 40 2.97 -4.52 1.08
CA LEU A 40 2.01 -4.66 -0.01
C LEU A 40 2.73 -4.51 -1.36
N TYR A 41 3.54 -3.47 -1.50
CA TYR A 41 4.28 -3.20 -2.73
C TYR A 41 5.21 -4.37 -3.10
N GLN A 42 6.02 -4.85 -2.15
CA GLN A 42 6.86 -6.04 -2.35
C GLN A 42 6.04 -7.27 -2.79
N THR A 43 4.88 -7.46 -2.18
CA THR A 43 4.00 -8.61 -2.44
C THR A 43 3.39 -8.54 -3.82
N VAL A 44 3.08 -7.34 -4.30
CA VAL A 44 2.52 -7.09 -5.63
C VAL A 44 3.61 -7.27 -6.69
N GLU A 45 4.78 -6.64 -6.52
CA GLU A 45 5.93 -6.78 -7.43
C GLU A 45 6.30 -8.26 -7.64
N ALA A 46 6.43 -9.03 -6.55
CA ALA A 46 6.79 -10.44 -6.63
C ALA A 46 5.77 -11.31 -7.39
N ARG A 47 4.50 -10.87 -7.48
CA ARG A 47 3.45 -11.53 -8.26
C ARG A 47 3.49 -11.12 -9.73
N VAL A 48 3.66 -9.82 -9.98
CA VAL A 48 3.80 -9.28 -11.34
C VAL A 48 5.01 -9.88 -12.05
N GLU A 49 6.15 -10.01 -11.37
CA GLU A 49 7.35 -10.67 -11.90
C GLU A 49 7.12 -12.14 -12.30
N ARG A 50 6.10 -12.80 -11.73
CA ARG A 50 5.69 -14.17 -12.09
C ARG A 50 4.68 -14.22 -13.24
N GLY A 51 4.31 -13.07 -13.80
CA GLY A 51 3.30 -12.95 -14.84
C GLY A 51 1.85 -12.97 -14.32
N GLU A 52 1.64 -12.81 -13.01
CA GLU A 52 0.29 -12.74 -12.43
C GLU A 52 -0.31 -11.34 -12.61
N LYS A 53 -1.64 -11.26 -12.72
CA LYS A 53 -2.40 -10.01 -12.86
C LYS A 53 -3.04 -9.61 -11.53
N LEU A 54 -3.02 -8.32 -11.22
CA LEU A 54 -3.76 -7.76 -10.09
C LEU A 54 -5.16 -7.36 -10.54
N LEU A 55 -6.19 -7.89 -9.88
CA LEU A 55 -7.60 -7.67 -10.20
C LEU A 55 -8.32 -7.13 -8.97
N PHE A 56 -9.17 -6.12 -9.16
CA PHE A 56 -10.20 -5.76 -8.18
C PHE A 56 -11.51 -6.42 -8.57
N GLU A 57 -12.12 -7.14 -7.64
CA GLU A 57 -13.43 -7.74 -7.81
C GLU A 57 -14.45 -6.96 -6.97
N ASN A 58 -15.54 -6.51 -7.61
CA ASN A 58 -16.70 -6.03 -6.89
C ASN A 58 -17.48 -7.24 -6.37
N GLU A 59 -17.60 -7.37 -5.05
CA GLU A 59 -18.21 -8.55 -4.44
C GLU A 59 -19.70 -8.72 -4.81
N ALA A 60 -20.42 -7.61 -5.01
CA ALA A 60 -21.85 -7.59 -5.32
C ALA A 60 -22.14 -7.84 -6.80
N THR A 61 -21.38 -7.21 -7.71
CA THR A 61 -21.61 -7.32 -9.17
C THR A 61 -20.78 -8.41 -9.83
N LYS A 62 -19.75 -8.91 -9.15
CA LYS A 62 -18.72 -9.84 -9.67
C LYS A 62 -17.89 -9.28 -10.83
N GLU A 63 -18.01 -7.98 -11.10
CA GLU A 63 -17.19 -7.31 -12.09
C GLU A 63 -15.73 -7.29 -11.66
N LYS A 64 -14.83 -7.60 -12.60
CA LYS A 64 -13.38 -7.59 -12.39
C LYS A 64 -12.76 -6.49 -13.22
N ALA A 65 -11.97 -5.63 -12.57
CA ALA A 65 -11.15 -4.63 -13.21
C ALA A 65 -9.68 -4.96 -13.01
N GLU A 66 -8.92 -4.99 -14.11
CA GLU A 66 -7.47 -5.19 -14.07
C GLU A 66 -6.79 -3.89 -13.66
N LEU A 67 -5.97 -3.95 -12.62
CA LEU A 67 -5.13 -2.84 -12.21
C LEU A 67 -3.76 -3.00 -12.87
N MET A 68 -3.45 -2.12 -13.82
CA MET A 68 -2.08 -1.95 -14.31
C MET A 68 -1.31 -1.05 -13.34
N LEU A 69 -0.15 -1.53 -12.88
CA LEU A 69 0.82 -0.70 -12.17
C LEU A 69 1.67 -0.01 -13.25
N LEU A 70 1.83 1.31 -13.14
CA LEU A 70 2.65 2.13 -14.04
C LEU A 70 4.13 2.11 -13.63
#